data_AF-W2TN35-F1
#
_entry.id   AF-W2TN35-F1
#
_cell.length_a   1.000
_cell.length_b   1.000
_cell.length_c   1.000
_cell.angle_alpha   90.00
_cell.angle_beta   90.00
_cell.angle_gamma   90.00
#
_symmetry.space_group_name_H-M   'P 1'
#
loop_
_entity.id
_entity.type
_entity.pdbx_description
1 polymer ?
#
loop_
_entity_poly.entity_id
_entity_poly.type
_entity_poly.pdbx_seq_one_letter_code
_entity_poly.pdbx_strand_id
1 'polypeptide(L)'
;MYAFGRNESRYVKEKQLINEISLRLFQLTEASTAGIAVYGFVPETRINLNSALNNMAVSHEKFSKNLEQSARIGDNVEHSNTQEAIYDIKHFKNLNGRANCLVFFSA
;
A
#
# COMPACT_ATOMS: atom_id res chain seq x y z
N MET A 1 -4.59 2.87 -1.92
CA MET A 1 -4.20 3.97 -2.82
C MET A 1 -5.32 4.19 -3.78
N TYR A 2 -5.82 5.41 -3.94
CA TYR A 2 -6.91 5.63 -4.90
C TYR A 2 -6.41 5.61 -6.35
N ALA A 3 -7.22 5.05 -7.25
CA ALA A 3 -6.91 4.97 -8.68
C ALA A 3 -7.13 6.33 -9.37
N PHE A 4 -6.16 7.24 -9.27
CA PHE A 4 -6.22 8.60 -9.87
C PHE A 4 -5.98 8.66 -11.40
N GLY A 5 -6.10 7.55 -12.12
CA GLY A 5 -5.58 7.49 -13.49
C GLY A 5 -4.05 7.55 -13.49
N ARG A 6 -3.46 8.21 -14.51
CA ARG A 6 -2.03 8.50 -14.61
C ARG A 6 -1.65 9.88 -14.06
N ASN A 7 -2.42 10.43 -13.11
CA ASN A 7 -2.14 11.74 -12.54
C ASN A 7 -1.03 11.66 -11.48
N GLU A 8 0.23 11.78 -11.90
CA GLU A 8 1.42 11.72 -11.05
C GLU A 8 1.31 12.60 -9.80
N SER A 9 0.83 13.84 -9.94
CA SER A 9 0.75 14.77 -8.82
C SER A 9 -0.15 14.26 -7.68
N ARG A 10 -1.20 13.50 -8.00
CA ARG A 10 -2.09 12.92 -6.99
C ARG A 10 -1.48 11.71 -6.30
N TYR A 11 -0.75 10.88 -7.04
CA TYR A 11 0.04 9.77 -6.45
C TYR A 11 1.12 10.31 -5.52
N VAL A 12 1.81 11.40 -5.89
CA VAL A 12 2.80 12.05 -5.02
C VAL A 12 2.16 12.52 -3.71
N LYS A 13 1.00 13.20 -3.77
CA LYS A 13 0.29 13.65 -2.57
C LYS A 13 -0.18 12.49 -1.69
N GLU A 14 -0.68 11.41 -2.28
CA GLU A 14 -1.10 10.24 -1.52
C GLU A 14 0.09 9.53 -0.86
N LYS A 15 1.23 9.41 -1.55
CA LYS A 15 2.47 8.90 -0.95
C LYS A 15 2.95 9.77 0.22
N GLN A 16 2.88 11.10 0.09
CA GLN A 16 3.22 12.02 1.18
C GLN A 16 2.33 11.78 2.41
N LEU A 17 1.00 11.68 2.22
CA LEU A 17 0.07 11.37 3.30
C LEU A 17 0.40 10.03 3.98
N ILE A 18 0.64 8.97 3.20
CA ILE A 18 0.98 7.65 3.73
C ILE A 18 2.34 7.70 4.48
N ASN A 19 3.32 8.45 3.98
CA ASN A 19 4.61 8.63 4.64
C ASN A 19 4.48 9.39 5.98
N GLU A 20 3.65 10.43 6.05
CA GLU A 20 3.40 11.16 7.29
C GLU A 20 2.69 10.28 8.34
N ILE A 21 1.68 9.51 7.92
CA ILE A 21 0.96 8.57 8.79
C ILE A 21 1.92 7.49 9.31
N SER A 22 2.71 6.88 8.42
CA SER A 22 3.65 5.82 8.82
C SER A 22 4.75 6.34 9.73
N LEU A 23 5.27 7.56 9.52
CA LEU A 23 6.23 8.18 10.43
C LEU A 23 5.68 8.23 11.86
N ARG A 24 4.43 8.66 12.02
CA ARG A 24 3.76 8.68 13.33
C ARG A 24 3.55 7.29 13.89
N LEU A 25 3.13 6.32 13.07
CA LEU A 25 2.96 4.92 13.48
C LEU A 25 4.25 4.39 14.11
N PHE A 26 5.38 4.45 13.39
CA PHE A 26 6.66 3.93 13.86
C PHE A 26 7.24 4.72 15.05
N GLN A 27 6.86 5.99 15.25
CA GLN A 27 7.27 6.78 16.42
C GLN A 27 6.49 6.44 17.70
N LEU A 28 5.20 6.11 17.57
CA LEU A 28 4.29 5.96 18.71
C LEU A 28 4.23 4.55 19.29
N THR A 29 4.74 3.56 18.56
CA THR A 29 4.55 2.15 18.91
C THR A 29 5.89 1.42 18.89
N GLU A 30 6.26 0.86 20.03
CA GLU A 30 7.44 0.01 20.14
C GLU A 30 7.22 -1.26 19.31
N ALA A 31 8.20 -1.59 18.46
CA ALA A 31 8.20 -2.77 17.58
C ALA A 31 7.06 -2.84 16.53
N SER A 32 6.51 -1.70 16.10
CA SER A 32 5.58 -1.70 14.96
C SER A 32 6.23 -2.17 13.66
N THR A 33 5.45 -2.89 12.87
CA THR A 33 5.80 -3.25 11.49
C THR A 33 4.66 -2.87 10.57
N ALA A 34 4.98 -2.52 9.32
CA ALA A 34 3.97 -2.13 8.34
C ALA A 34 4.31 -2.65 6.94
N GLY A 35 3.31 -3.22 6.28
CA GLY A 35 3.38 -3.62 4.87
C GLY A 35 2.61 -2.63 3.99
N ILE A 36 2.96 -2.58 2.71
CA ILE A 36 2.26 -1.77 1.71
C ILE A 36 1.78 -2.68 0.59
N ALA A 37 0.50 -2.57 0.23
CA ALA A 37 -0.05 -3.12 -0.99
C ALA A 37 -0.78 -1.99 -1.72
N VAL A 38 -0.59 -1.93 -3.03
CA VAL A 38 -1.11 -0.84 -3.87
C VAL A 38 -2.02 -1.42 -4.96
N TYR A 39 -2.90 -0.58 -5.47
CA TYR A 39 -3.77 -0.86 -6.62
C TYR A 39 -3.86 0.41 -7.47
N GLY A 40 -4.34 0.31 -8.72
CA GLY A 40 -4.36 1.43 -9.65
C GLY A 40 -3.35 1.29 -10.79
N PHE A 41 -2.84 2.43 -11.27
CA PHE A 41 -1.84 2.51 -12.35
C PHE A 41 -0.44 2.33 -11.80
N VAL A 42 -0.19 1.17 -11.19
CA VAL A 42 1.06 0.80 -10.52
C VAL A 42 1.63 -0.49 -11.15
N PRO A 43 2.88 -0.87 -10.88
CA PRO A 43 3.51 -2.03 -11.54
C PRO A 43 2.75 -3.34 -11.31
N GLU A 44 2.15 -3.50 -10.13
CA GLU A 44 1.37 -4.69 -9.77
C GLU A 44 -0.10 -4.46 -10.09
N THR A 45 -0.63 -5.18 -11.09
CA THR A 45 -1.97 -4.93 -11.64
C THR A 45 -3.10 -5.30 -10.67
N ARG A 46 -2.85 -6.25 -9.75
CA ARG A 46 -3.75 -6.65 -8.66
C ARG A 46 -3.09 -6.37 -7.31
N ILE A 47 -3.88 -6.07 -6.30
CA ILE A 47 -3.34 -5.88 -4.95
C ILE A 47 -2.78 -7.20 -4.41
N ASN A 48 -1.52 -7.19 -3.95
CA ASN A 48 -0.86 -8.37 -3.42
C ASN A 48 -0.60 -8.26 -1.92
N LEU A 49 -1.59 -8.70 -1.14
CA LEU A 49 -1.51 -8.67 0.32
C LEU A 49 -0.46 -9.64 0.89
N ASN A 50 -0.17 -10.76 0.21
CA ASN A 50 0.90 -11.66 0.65
C ASN A 50 2.26 -11.00 0.55
N SER A 51 2.54 -10.29 -0.54
CA SER A 51 3.77 -9.51 -0.70
C SER A 51 3.90 -8.47 0.41
N ALA A 52 2.83 -7.73 0.71
CA ALA A 52 2.82 -6.73 1.78
C ALA A 52 3.11 -7.33 3.17
N LEU A 53 2.50 -8.49 3.49
CA LEU A 53 2.70 -9.18 4.76
C LEU A 53 4.10 -9.81 4.88
N ASN A 54 4.65 -10.33 3.79
CA ASN A 54 5.99 -10.92 3.78
C ASN A 54 7.10 -9.87 3.85
N ASN A 55 6.82 -8.65 3.36
CA ASN A 55 7.77 -7.56 3.29
C ASN A 55 7.46 -6.42 4.27
N MET A 56 6.84 -6.73 5.42
CA MET A 56 6.56 -5.74 6.44
C MET A 56 7.87 -5.08 6.91
N ALA A 57 7.91 -3.76 6.79
CA ALA A 57 9.05 -2.97 7.20
C ALA A 57 9.07 -2.81 8.72
N VAL A 58 10.26 -2.95 9.32
CA VAL A 58 10.50 -2.74 10.76
C VAL A 58 10.90 -1.30 11.11
N SER A 59 10.97 -0.43 10.11
CA SER A 59 11.31 0.99 10.29
C SER A 59 10.59 1.86 9.26
N HIS A 60 10.39 3.13 9.61
CA HIS A 60 9.83 4.13 8.71
C HIS A 60 10.66 4.31 7.43
N GLU A 61 11.99 4.30 7.53
CA GLU A 61 12.87 4.42 6.35
C GLU A 61 12.66 3.26 5.37
N LYS A 62 12.59 2.03 5.89
CA LYS A 62 12.36 0.84 5.06
C LYS A 62 10.95 0.87 4.45
N PHE A 63 9.95 1.28 5.24
CA PHE A 63 8.57 1.43 4.76
C PHE A 63 8.48 2.47 3.64
N SER A 64 9.09 3.63 3.81
CA SER A 64 9.11 4.72 2.82
C SER A 64 9.73 4.27 1.49
N LYS A 65 10.83 3.50 1.54
CA LYS A 65 11.45 2.89 0.34
C LYS A 65 10.51 1.90 -0.35
N ASN A 66 9.84 1.04 0.41
CA ASN A 66 8.87 0.09 -0.14
C ASN A 66 7.69 0.84 -0.79
N LEU A 67 7.17 1.89 -0.14
CA LEU A 67 6.10 2.74 -0.68
C LEU A 67 6.50 3.37 -2.01
N GLU A 68 7.68 4.00 -2.10
CA GLU A 68 8.15 4.63 -3.34
C GLU A 68 8.28 3.64 -4.50
N GLN A 69 8.75 2.42 -4.21
CA GLN A 69 8.89 1.36 -5.22
C GLN A 69 7.54 0.79 -5.67
N SER A 70 6.63 0.52 -4.74
CA SER A 70 5.32 -0.08 -5.03
C SER A 70 4.37 0.94 -5.68
N ALA A 71 4.35 2.18 -5.21
CA ALA A 71 3.39 3.21 -5.62
C ALA A 71 3.86 4.08 -6.80
N ARG A 72 4.96 3.72 -7.48
CA ARG A 72 5.34 4.39 -8.73
C ARG A 72 4.26 4.17 -9.78
N ILE A 73 4.06 5.13 -10.68
CA ILE A 73 3.15 4.89 -11.80
C ILE A 73 3.78 3.87 -12.73
N GLY A 74 2.98 2.86 -13.10
CA GLY A 74 3.35 1.84 -14.07
C GLY A 74 3.08 2.31 -15.50
N ASP A 75 3.85 1.81 -16.46
CA ASP A 75 3.64 2.08 -17.88
C ASP A 75 2.50 1.22 -18.47
N ASN A 76 2.05 0.23 -17.70
CA ASN A 76 1.07 -0.79 -18.07
C ASN A 76 -0.27 -0.17 -18.48
N VAL A 77 -0.92 -0.75 -19.49
CA VAL A 77 -2.30 -0.38 -19.89
C VAL A 77 -3.31 -0.91 -18.86
N GLU A 78 -3.03 -2.12 -18.35
CA GLU A 78 -3.82 -2.76 -17.30
C GLU A 78 -3.59 -2.08 -15.94
N HIS A 79 -4.68 -1.91 -15.21
CA HIS A 79 -4.72 -1.30 -13.89
C HIS A 79 -5.90 -1.87 -13.10
N SER A 80 -5.80 -1.86 -11.78
CA SER A 80 -6.92 -2.21 -10.90
C SER A 80 -7.70 -0.99 -10.46
N ASN A 81 -8.99 -1.17 -10.19
CA ASN A 81 -9.83 -0.17 -9.56
C ASN A 81 -10.17 -0.53 -8.10
N THR A 82 -10.86 0.39 -7.41
CA THR A 82 -11.27 0.23 -6.00
C THR A 82 -12.14 -1.01 -5.78
N GLN A 83 -13.04 -1.33 -6.70
CA GLN A 83 -13.92 -2.51 -6.57
C GLN A 83 -13.11 -3.80 -6.60
N GLU A 84 -12.16 -3.91 -7.51
CA GLU A 84 -11.26 -5.07 -7.61
C GLU A 84 -10.36 -5.19 -6.37
N ALA A 85 -9.83 -4.08 -5.87
CA ALA A 85 -9.03 -4.08 -4.64
C ALA A 85 -9.84 -4.56 -3.42
N ILE A 86 -11.09 -4.10 -3.27
CA ILE A 86 -11.99 -4.56 -2.21
C ILE A 86 -12.33 -6.05 -2.39
N TYR A 87 -12.55 -6.50 -3.63
CA TYR A 87 -12.77 -7.91 -3.91
C TYR A 87 -11.58 -8.76 -3.45
N ASP A 88 -10.36 -8.38 -3.80
CA ASP A 88 -9.16 -9.11 -3.42
C ASP A 88 -8.91 -9.09 -1.91
N ILE A 89 -9.17 -7.96 -1.24
CA ILE A 89 -9.12 -7.87 0.24
C ILE A 89 -10.13 -8.81 0.89
N LYS A 90 -11.40 -8.82 0.42
CA LYS A 90 -12.44 -9.69 0.98
C LYS A 90 -12.14 -11.17 0.83
N HIS A 91 -11.48 -11.55 -0.26
CA HIS A 91 -11.12 -12.95 -0.53
C HIS A 91 -9.77 -13.35 0.05
N PHE A 92 -9.07 -12.42 0.69
CA PHE A 92 -7.82 -12.71 1.39
C PHE A 92 -8.09 -13.40 2.73
N LYS A 93 -8.21 -14.73 2.68
CA LYS A 93 -8.51 -15.57 3.86
C LYS A 93 -7.31 -15.82 4.77
N ASN A 94 -6.10 -15.42 4.37
CA ASN A 94 -4.85 -15.95 4.93
C ASN A 94 -3.98 -14.90 5.64
N LEU A 95 -4.57 -14.21 6.61
CA LEU A 95 -3.82 -13.29 7.47
C LEU A 95 -2.90 -14.03 8.43
N ASN A 96 -3.21 -15.27 8.85
CA ASN A 96 -2.42 -16.08 9.79
C ASN A 96 -1.89 -15.30 11.02
N GLY A 97 -2.64 -14.30 11.49
CA GLY A 97 -2.22 -13.42 12.59
C GLY A 97 -1.04 -12.48 12.29
N ARG A 98 -0.60 -12.38 11.02
CA ARG A 98 0.56 -11.58 10.60
C ARG A 98 0.33 -10.07 10.62
N ALA A 99 -0.94 -9.64 10.57
CA ALA A 99 -1.33 -8.25 10.73
C ALA A 99 -2.56 -8.14 11.63
N ASN A 100 -2.55 -7.14 12.51
CA ASN A 100 -3.63 -6.83 13.44
C ASN A 100 -4.52 -5.67 12.98
N CYS A 101 -4.08 -4.91 11.97
CA CYS A 101 -4.78 -3.74 11.44
C CYS A 101 -4.63 -3.70 9.92
N LEU A 102 -5.70 -3.28 9.23
CA LEU A 102 -5.70 -2.95 7.81
C LEU A 102 -6.25 -1.53 7.64
N VAL A 103 -5.44 -0.66 7.04
CA VAL A 103 -5.85 0.71 6.67
C VAL A 103 -6.03 0.74 5.15
N PHE A 104 -7.24 1.06 4.70
CA PHE A 104 -7.56 1.13 3.28
C PHE A 104 -7.78 2.58 2.85
N PHE A 105 -6.92 3.06 1.94
CA PHE A 105 -7.05 4.39 1.33
C PHE A 105 -7.79 4.27 -0.02
N SER A 106 -8.94 4.95 -0.11
CA SER A 106 -9.75 5.16 -1.33
C SER A 106 -10.43 6.54 -1.26
N ALA A 107 -10.86 7.06 -2.41
CA ALA A 107 -11.61 8.31 -2.57
C ALA A 107 -12.83 8.09 -3.47
#